data_AF-A0A318BDF2-F1
#
_entry.id   AF-A0A318BDF2-F1
#
_cell.length_a   1.000
_cell.length_b   1.000
_cell.length_c   1.000
_cell.angle_alpha   90.00
_cell.angle_beta   90.00
_cell.angle_gamma   90.00
#
_symmetry.space_group_name_H-M   'P 1'
#
loop_
_entity.id
_entity.type
_entity.pdbx_description
1 polymer ?
#
loop_
_entity_poly.entity_id
_entity_poly.type
_entity_poly.pdbx_seq_one_letter_code
_entity_poly.pdbx_strand_id
1 'polypeptide(L)'
;MTLEAAARLSQVLLALALIQQSLEHLAVSRPDRPLFAARILLCLLVVAGLASPWPLVGLAVVSLMVLQRFQGPYNGGSDRMGLLALWCLTLTALMPAPRLKELFFGYLGAQLMLSYVVSGWVKIINPDWRSGVALRQVFQFSAYPVAERLRGWAARPRLLLAMSWAVMAFELAFPLTLLSRPALIAGLVVAAAFHLANACLFGLNRFFWTWLAAYPAILWLQDRLF
;
A
#
# COMPACT_ATOMS: atom_id res chain seq x y z
N MET A 1 15.71 12.56 7.69
CA MET A 1 14.88 11.86 8.69
C MET A 1 15.67 10.69 9.28
N THR A 2 15.64 10.42 10.59
CA THR A 2 16.39 9.28 11.16
C THR A 2 15.72 7.94 10.81
N LEU A 3 16.50 6.85 10.78
CA LEU A 3 15.97 5.51 10.54
C LEU A 3 14.92 5.12 11.58
N GLU A 4 15.19 5.40 12.85
CA GLU A 4 14.29 5.08 13.96
C GLU A 4 12.95 5.81 13.83
N ALA A 5 12.96 7.12 13.55
CA ALA A 5 11.74 7.88 13.37
C ALA A 5 10.93 7.41 12.15
N ALA A 6 11.61 7.15 11.02
CA ALA A 6 10.97 6.66 9.81
C ALA A 6 10.34 5.28 9.99
N ALA A 7 11.08 4.35 10.61
CA ALA A 7 10.60 3.00 10.91
C ALA A 7 9.44 3.05 11.90
N ARG A 8 9.55 3.86 12.96
CA ARG A 8 8.48 4.04 13.96
C ARG A 8 7.21 4.58 13.33
N LEU A 9 7.31 5.61 12.49
CA LEU A 9 6.16 6.18 11.79
C LEU A 9 5.50 5.13 10.87
N SER A 10 6.30 4.36 10.13
CA SER A 10 5.79 3.30 9.25
C SER A 10 5.08 2.19 10.05
N GLN A 11 5.63 1.79 11.20
CA GLN A 11 5.01 0.82 12.11
C GLN A 11 3.64 1.29 12.61
N VAL A 12 3.56 2.53 13.07
CA VAL A 12 2.31 3.12 13.59
C VAL A 12 1.27 3.22 12.48
N LEU A 13 1.63 3.77 11.31
CA LEU A 13 0.71 3.91 10.17
C LEU A 13 0.19 2.55 9.70
N LEU A 14 1.07 1.55 9.59
CA LEU A 14 0.68 0.20 9.19
C LEU A 14 -0.22 -0.46 10.24
N ALA A 15 0.09 -0.30 11.53
CA ALA A 15 -0.75 -0.83 12.60
C ALA A 15 -2.15 -0.21 12.61
N LEU A 16 -2.28 1.10 12.36
CA LEU A 16 -3.58 1.78 12.23
C LEU A 16 -4.37 1.25 11.03
N ALA A 17 -3.71 1.05 9.89
CA ALA A 17 -4.35 0.44 8.71
C ALA A 17 -4.87 -0.97 9.00
N LEU A 18 -4.07 -1.79 9.69
CA LEU A 18 -4.44 -3.15 10.08
C LEU A 18 -5.58 -3.18 11.14
N ILE A 19 -5.62 -2.23 12.07
CA ILE A 19 -6.73 -2.07 13.01
C ILE A 19 -8.02 -1.76 12.25
N GLN A 20 -7.98 -0.78 11.35
CA GLN A 20 -9.14 -0.39 10.54
C GLN A 20 -9.72 -1.60 9.78
N GLN A 21 -8.87 -2.35 9.07
CA GLN A 21 -9.29 -3.59 8.39
C GLN A 21 -9.82 -4.65 9.37
N SER A 22 -9.22 -4.79 10.55
CA SER A 22 -9.66 -5.80 11.53
C SER A 22 -11.05 -5.51 12.07
N LEU A 23 -11.37 -4.23 12.32
CA LEU A 23 -12.68 -3.80 12.81
C LEU A 23 -13.80 -4.13 11.82
N GLU A 24 -13.55 -3.99 10.51
CA GLU A 24 -14.49 -4.39 9.46
C GLU A 24 -14.83 -5.89 9.56
N HIS A 25 -13.83 -6.74 9.75
CA HIS A 25 -14.05 -8.19 9.86
C HIS A 25 -14.73 -8.62 11.17
N LEU A 26 -14.50 -7.91 12.28
CA LEU A 26 -15.20 -8.18 13.54
C LEU A 26 -16.72 -7.97 13.44
N ALA A 27 -17.14 -6.98 12.64
CA ALA A 27 -18.53 -6.66 12.39
C ALA A 27 -19.24 -7.73 11.54
N VAL A 28 -18.54 -8.35 10.59
CA VAL A 28 -19.14 -9.23 9.57
C VAL A 28 -18.98 -10.73 9.88
N SER A 29 -17.82 -11.20 10.35
CA SER A 29 -17.49 -12.63 10.38
C SER A 29 -17.29 -13.18 11.80
N ARG A 30 -18.30 -13.89 12.34
CA ARG A 30 -18.22 -14.53 13.68
C ARG A 30 -17.07 -15.53 13.89
N PRO A 31 -16.73 -16.45 12.97
CA PRO A 31 -15.69 -17.44 13.20
C PRO A 31 -14.27 -16.84 13.17
N ASP A 32 -14.08 -15.68 12.55
CA ASP A 32 -12.76 -15.07 12.36
C ASP A 32 -12.41 -14.06 13.47
N ARG A 33 -13.36 -13.78 14.37
CA ARG A 33 -13.20 -12.78 15.43
C ARG A 33 -11.95 -12.97 16.29
N PRO A 34 -11.58 -14.19 16.74
CA PRO A 34 -10.37 -14.36 17.55
C PRO A 34 -9.10 -13.93 16.81
N LEU A 35 -9.00 -14.24 15.51
CA LEU A 35 -7.85 -13.89 14.68
C LEU A 35 -7.72 -12.36 14.55
N PHE A 36 -8.81 -11.66 14.26
CA PHE A 36 -8.80 -10.20 14.10
C PHE A 36 -8.70 -9.45 15.44
N ALA A 37 -9.23 -10.01 16.54
CA ALA A 37 -9.03 -9.47 17.88
C ALA A 37 -7.56 -9.58 18.32
N ALA A 38 -6.92 -10.73 18.07
CA ALA A 38 -5.49 -10.90 18.30
C ALA A 38 -4.66 -9.92 17.46
N ARG A 39 -5.02 -9.72 16.18
CA ARG A 39 -4.36 -8.72 15.31
C ARG A 39 -4.48 -7.31 15.88
N ILE A 40 -5.67 -6.89 16.32
CA ILE A 40 -5.88 -5.57 16.95
C ILE A 40 -5.01 -5.42 18.20
N LEU A 41 -4.98 -6.41 19.09
CA LEU A 41 -4.17 -6.36 20.31
C LEU A 41 -2.68 -6.15 19.97
N LEU A 42 -2.16 -6.92 19.02
CA LEU A 42 -0.77 -6.79 18.59
C LEU A 42 -0.49 -5.41 17.95
N CYS A 43 -1.42 -4.88 17.14
CA CYS A 43 -1.31 -3.52 16.60
C CYS A 43 -1.30 -2.46 17.70
N LEU A 44 -2.13 -2.59 18.74
CA LEU A 44 -2.14 -1.67 19.88
C LEU A 44 -0.81 -1.69 20.63
N LEU A 45 -0.20 -2.88 20.82
CA LEU A 45 1.14 -2.99 21.41
C LEU A 45 2.20 -2.29 20.54
N VAL A 46 2.14 -2.43 19.21
CA VAL A 46 3.02 -1.69 18.28
C VAL A 46 2.83 -0.19 18.43
N VAL A 47 1.59 0.32 18.40
CA VAL A 47 1.30 1.76 18.54
C VAL A 47 1.75 2.30 19.89
N ALA A 48 1.58 1.54 20.97
CA ALA A 48 2.03 1.89 22.31
C ALA A 48 3.57 1.80 22.47
N GLY A 49 4.26 1.10 21.57
CA GLY A 49 5.72 0.91 21.65
C GLY A 49 6.13 -0.13 22.70
N LEU A 50 5.22 -1.02 23.07
CA LEU A 50 5.42 -2.01 24.13
C LEU A 50 5.90 -3.35 23.55
N ALA A 51 6.76 -4.04 24.30
CA ALA A 51 7.25 -5.39 23.99
C ALA A 51 7.91 -5.56 22.59
N SER A 52 8.37 -4.47 21.97
CA SER A 52 9.10 -4.52 20.70
C SER A 52 10.33 -5.45 20.81
N PRO A 53 10.62 -6.30 19.82
CA PRO A 53 10.02 -6.38 18.47
C PRO A 53 8.87 -7.40 18.34
N TRP A 54 8.50 -8.10 19.42
CA TRP A 54 7.65 -9.29 19.36
C TRP A 54 6.23 -9.07 18.80
N PRO A 55 5.55 -7.94 19.06
CA PRO A 55 4.28 -7.66 18.41
C PRO A 55 4.36 -7.61 16.88
N LEU A 56 5.48 -7.15 16.31
CA LEU A 56 5.68 -7.14 14.85
C LEU A 56 5.80 -8.56 14.29
N VAL A 57 6.54 -9.43 14.99
CA VAL A 57 6.64 -10.86 14.64
C VAL A 57 5.27 -11.52 14.68
N GLY A 58 4.51 -11.31 15.77
CA GLY A 58 3.14 -11.81 15.89
C GLY A 58 2.24 -11.31 14.77
N LEU A 59 2.30 -10.02 14.44
CA LEU A 59 1.54 -9.45 13.33
C LEU A 59 1.92 -10.08 12.00
N ALA A 60 3.21 -10.33 11.74
CA ALA A 60 3.68 -10.94 10.49
C ALA A 60 3.08 -12.34 10.31
N VAL A 61 3.09 -13.16 11.37
CA VAL A 61 2.48 -14.50 11.38
C VAL A 61 0.96 -14.41 11.20
N VAL A 62 0.28 -13.57 11.98
CA VAL A 62 -1.17 -13.39 11.89
C VAL A 62 -1.59 -12.89 10.50
N SER A 63 -0.82 -11.99 9.89
CA SER A 63 -1.11 -11.46 8.55
C SER A 63 -0.91 -12.51 7.45
N LEU A 64 0.06 -13.43 7.60
CA LEU A 64 0.17 -14.61 6.74
C LEU A 64 -1.05 -15.52 6.86
N MET A 65 -1.52 -15.79 8.08
CA MET A 65 -2.71 -16.61 8.32
C MET A 65 -3.96 -15.97 7.72
N VAL A 66 -4.13 -14.64 7.86
CA VAL A 66 -5.21 -13.88 7.22
C VAL A 66 -5.12 -14.01 5.71
N LEU A 67 -3.95 -13.80 5.10
CA LEU A 67 -3.77 -13.92 3.65
C LEU A 67 -4.10 -15.33 3.15
N GLN A 68 -3.68 -16.37 3.89
CA GLN A 68 -3.98 -17.77 3.58
C GLN A 68 -5.47 -18.12 3.73
N ARG A 69 -6.15 -17.54 4.72
CA ARG A 69 -7.56 -17.81 4.97
C ARG A 69 -8.46 -17.15 3.94
N PHE A 70 -8.14 -15.93 3.53
CA PHE A 70 -8.95 -15.14 2.63
C PHE A 70 -8.36 -15.11 1.22
N GLN A 71 -8.03 -16.26 0.61
CA GLN A 71 -7.39 -16.42 -0.73
C GLN A 71 -8.25 -15.98 -1.94
N GLY A 72 -8.98 -14.88 -1.81
CA GLY A 72 -9.87 -14.40 -2.85
C GLY A 72 -9.13 -14.07 -4.15
N PRO A 73 -9.81 -14.11 -5.31
CA PRO A 73 -9.22 -13.75 -6.61
C PRO A 73 -8.69 -12.30 -6.64
N TYR A 74 -9.13 -11.47 -5.69
CA TYR A 74 -8.72 -10.08 -5.47
C TYR A 74 -7.83 -9.86 -4.23
N ASN A 75 -7.04 -10.86 -3.82
CA ASN A 75 -5.91 -10.68 -2.89
C ASN A 75 -4.74 -9.88 -3.50
N GLY A 76 -5.09 -8.91 -4.34
CA GLY A 76 -4.22 -8.19 -5.26
C GLY A 76 -3.63 -6.96 -4.58
N GLY A 77 -2.32 -6.75 -4.71
CA GLY A 77 -1.68 -5.49 -4.35
C GLY A 77 -1.60 -5.18 -2.85
N SER A 78 -2.67 -4.65 -2.24
CA SER A 78 -2.63 -4.06 -0.89
C SER A 78 -2.26 -5.06 0.20
N ASP A 79 -2.89 -6.24 0.25
CA ASP A 79 -2.59 -7.22 1.30
C ASP A 79 -1.14 -7.75 1.18
N ARG A 80 -0.63 -7.90 -0.05
CA ARG A 80 0.77 -8.28 -0.32
C ARG A 80 1.75 -7.16 0.05
N MET A 81 1.44 -5.92 -0.28
CA MET A 81 2.25 -4.75 0.11
C MET A 81 2.28 -4.57 1.63
N GLY A 82 1.14 -4.75 2.31
CA GLY A 82 1.06 -4.68 3.76
C GLY A 82 1.89 -5.78 4.43
N LEU A 83 1.82 -7.00 3.92
CA LEU A 83 2.64 -8.11 4.39
C LEU A 83 4.14 -7.87 4.15
N LEU A 84 4.51 -7.38 2.97
CA LEU A 84 5.89 -7.00 2.63
C LEU A 84 6.42 -5.93 3.58
N ALA A 85 5.66 -4.85 3.78
CA ALA A 85 6.01 -3.78 4.71
C ALA A 85 6.20 -4.32 6.13
N LEU A 86 5.28 -5.18 6.59
CA LEU A 86 5.35 -5.78 7.91
C LEU A 86 6.59 -6.64 8.11
N TRP A 87 6.96 -7.47 7.12
CA TRP A 87 8.20 -8.25 7.17
C TRP A 87 9.44 -7.36 7.15
N CYS A 88 9.48 -6.32 6.31
CA CYS A 88 10.58 -5.37 6.29
C CYS A 88 10.75 -4.67 7.65
N LEU A 89 9.65 -4.22 8.27
CA LEU A 89 9.66 -3.57 9.58
C LEU A 89 10.05 -4.54 10.70
N THR A 90 9.58 -5.79 10.64
CA THR A 90 9.94 -6.85 11.59
C THR A 90 11.43 -7.15 11.53
N LEU A 91 11.97 -7.36 10.33
CA LEU A 91 13.40 -7.62 10.13
C LEU A 91 14.24 -6.41 10.52
N THR A 92 13.81 -5.19 10.17
CA THR A 92 14.46 -3.95 10.63
C THR A 92 14.56 -3.88 12.16
N ALA A 93 13.53 -4.33 12.88
CA ALA A 93 13.52 -4.31 14.34
C ALA A 93 14.37 -5.44 14.96
N LEU A 94 14.45 -6.61 14.31
CA LEU A 94 15.19 -7.78 14.81
C LEU A 94 16.70 -7.72 14.53
N MET A 95 17.13 -7.01 13.49
CA MET A 95 18.54 -7.03 13.08
C MET A 95 19.45 -6.33 14.11
N PRO A 96 20.56 -6.95 14.53
CA PRO A 96 21.47 -6.35 15.51
C PRO A 96 22.35 -5.25 14.92
N ALA A 97 22.76 -5.42 13.65
CA ALA A 97 23.68 -4.50 12.99
C ALA A 97 22.94 -3.34 12.31
N PRO A 98 23.37 -2.07 12.49
CA PRO A 98 22.73 -0.91 11.84
C PRO A 98 22.60 -1.05 10.32
N ARG A 99 23.64 -1.56 9.64
CA ARG A 99 23.62 -1.78 8.18
C ARG A 99 22.52 -2.74 7.72
N LEU A 100 22.22 -3.77 8.51
CA LEU A 100 21.14 -4.71 8.18
C LEU A 100 19.76 -4.08 8.41
N LYS A 101 19.61 -3.24 9.44
CA LYS A 101 18.38 -2.46 9.64
C LYS A 101 18.12 -1.53 8.45
N GLU A 102 19.16 -0.83 8.01
CA GLU A 102 19.12 0.05 6.84
C GLU A 102 18.78 -0.72 5.57
N LEU A 103 19.32 -1.93 5.39
CA LEU A 103 19.01 -2.79 4.24
C LEU A 103 17.52 -3.16 4.17
N PHE A 104 16.95 -3.70 5.24
CA PHE A 104 15.54 -4.12 5.23
C PHE A 104 14.57 -2.94 5.13
N PHE A 105 14.88 -1.82 5.79
CA PHE A 105 14.03 -0.64 5.70
C PHE A 105 14.16 0.08 4.36
N GLY A 106 15.38 0.18 3.82
CA GLY A 106 15.63 0.68 2.48
C GLY A 106 14.98 -0.19 1.40
N TYR A 107 14.97 -1.52 1.59
CA TYR A 107 14.26 -2.44 0.71
C TYR A 107 12.76 -2.13 0.63
N LEU A 108 12.11 -1.76 1.75
CA LEU A 108 10.70 -1.30 1.72
C LEU A 108 10.52 -0.06 0.84
N GLY A 109 11.40 0.94 0.96
CA GLY A 109 11.37 2.13 0.12
C GLY A 109 11.58 1.81 -1.36
N ALA A 110 12.52 0.92 -1.67
CA ALA A 110 12.79 0.46 -3.03
C ALA A 110 11.60 -0.33 -3.61
N GLN A 111 10.96 -1.19 -2.82
CA GLN A 111 9.79 -1.95 -3.21
C GLN A 111 8.58 -1.07 -3.48
N LEU A 112 8.39 0.03 -2.73
CA LEU A 112 7.36 1.02 -3.04
C LEU A 112 7.56 1.63 -4.44
N MET A 113 8.79 2.08 -4.73
CA MET A 113 9.13 2.61 -6.06
C MET A 113 8.95 1.56 -7.17
N LEU A 114 9.50 0.34 -6.98
CA LEU A 114 9.39 -0.75 -7.95
C LEU A 114 7.93 -1.15 -8.20
N SER A 115 7.08 -1.10 -7.18
CA SER A 115 5.67 -1.42 -7.31
C SER A 115 4.97 -0.47 -8.29
N TYR A 116 5.28 0.83 -8.28
CA TYR A 116 4.78 1.77 -9.29
C TYR A 116 5.34 1.44 -10.67
N VAL A 117 6.64 1.23 -10.81
CA VAL A 117 7.26 0.93 -12.11
C VAL A 117 6.69 -0.34 -12.74
N VAL A 118 6.62 -1.43 -11.98
CA VAL A 118 6.08 -2.71 -12.46
C VAL A 118 4.60 -2.56 -12.81
N SER A 119 3.83 -1.84 -12.01
CA SER A 119 2.42 -1.53 -12.27
C SER A 119 2.25 -0.76 -13.58
N GLY A 120 3.05 0.29 -13.81
CA GLY A 120 3.03 1.07 -15.05
C GLY A 120 3.51 0.27 -16.26
N TRP A 121 4.53 -0.58 -16.08
CA TRP A 121 5.07 -1.43 -17.13
C TRP A 121 4.07 -2.47 -17.61
N VAL A 122 3.39 -3.17 -16.68
CA VAL A 122 2.34 -4.13 -17.05
C VAL A 122 1.19 -3.44 -17.78
N LYS A 123 0.86 -2.19 -17.43
CA LYS A 123 -0.15 -1.41 -18.15
C LYS A 123 0.32 -1.00 -19.54
N ILE A 124 1.56 -0.52 -19.71
CA ILE A 124 2.01 -0.03 -21.01
C ILE A 124 2.10 -1.14 -22.07
N ILE A 125 2.52 -2.35 -21.68
CA ILE A 125 2.57 -3.49 -22.61
C ILE A 125 1.16 -3.98 -22.99
N ASN A 126 0.18 -3.81 -22.10
CA ASN A 126 -1.19 -4.23 -22.33
C ASN A 126 -1.93 -3.24 -23.30
N PRO A 127 -2.39 -3.70 -24.47
CA PRO A 127 -3.09 -2.84 -25.44
C PRO A 127 -4.41 -2.23 -24.90
N ASP A 128 -5.08 -2.87 -23.96
CA ASP A 128 -6.34 -2.37 -23.39
C ASP A 128 -6.13 -1.13 -22.54
N TRP A 129 -4.99 -1.01 -21.87
CA TRP A 129 -4.62 0.21 -21.15
C TRP A 129 -4.27 1.32 -22.13
N ARG A 130 -3.47 1.03 -23.16
CA ARG A 130 -3.08 2.02 -24.18
C ARG A 130 -4.28 2.59 -24.97
N SER A 131 -5.32 1.77 -25.16
CA SER A 131 -6.57 2.18 -25.82
C SER A 131 -7.62 2.76 -24.85
N GLY A 132 -7.36 2.74 -23.53
CA GLY A 132 -8.30 3.19 -22.49
C GLY A 132 -9.45 2.22 -22.20
N VAL A 133 -9.51 1.08 -22.90
CA VAL A 133 -10.51 0.02 -22.71
C VAL A 133 -10.45 -0.55 -21.30
N ALA A 134 -9.25 -0.80 -20.76
CA ALA A 134 -9.08 -1.33 -19.41
C ALA A 134 -9.72 -0.42 -18.35
N LEU A 135 -9.46 0.89 -18.43
CA LEU A 135 -10.04 1.85 -17.48
C LEU A 135 -11.56 1.96 -17.66
N ARG A 136 -12.05 1.90 -18.90
CA ARG A 136 -13.50 1.83 -19.17
C ARG A 136 -14.15 0.61 -18.51
N GLN A 137 -13.53 -0.56 -18.60
CA GLN A 137 -14.01 -1.77 -17.94
C GLN A 137 -14.02 -1.61 -16.40
N VAL A 138 -13.01 -0.98 -15.82
CA VAL A 138 -13.01 -0.66 -14.37
C VAL A 138 -14.24 0.17 -13.99
N PHE A 139 -14.53 1.25 -14.72
CA PHE A 139 -15.71 2.07 -14.44
C PHE A 139 -17.04 1.35 -14.73
N GLN A 140 -17.10 0.43 -15.70
CA GLN A 140 -18.31 -0.31 -16.04
C GLN A 140 -18.63 -1.45 -15.06
N PHE A 141 -17.61 -2.21 -14.66
CA PHE A 141 -17.77 -3.51 -13.99
C PHE A 141 -17.30 -3.51 -12.53
N SER A 142 -16.94 -2.35 -11.96
CA SER A 142 -16.63 -2.26 -10.53
C SER A 142 -17.81 -2.79 -9.70
N ALA A 143 -17.52 -3.80 -8.88
CA ALA A 143 -18.52 -4.52 -8.08
C ALA A 143 -18.99 -3.76 -6.84
N TYR A 144 -18.25 -2.71 -6.44
CA TYR A 144 -18.58 -1.94 -5.24
C TYR A 144 -19.74 -0.97 -5.50
N PRO A 145 -20.76 -0.90 -4.61
CA PRO A 145 -21.94 -0.04 -4.79
C PRO A 145 -21.61 1.44 -5.02
N VAL A 146 -20.52 1.93 -4.41
CA VAL A 146 -20.06 3.31 -4.57
C VAL A 146 -19.69 3.64 -6.03
N ALA A 147 -19.28 2.64 -6.80
CA ALA A 147 -18.88 2.80 -8.20
C ALA A 147 -20.06 2.80 -9.18
N GLU A 148 -21.28 2.40 -8.75
CA GLU A 148 -22.43 2.28 -9.67
C GLU A 148 -22.82 3.63 -10.28
N ARG A 149 -22.77 4.70 -9.48
CA ARG A 149 -23.05 6.07 -9.95
C ARG A 149 -21.97 6.59 -10.93
N LEU A 150 -20.80 5.95 -10.96
CA LEU A 150 -19.68 6.31 -11.83
C LEU A 150 -19.71 5.56 -13.16
N ARG A 151 -20.57 4.55 -13.34
CA ARG A 151 -20.67 3.77 -14.60
C ARG A 151 -20.91 4.66 -15.83
N GLY A 152 -21.58 5.80 -15.67
CA GLY A 152 -21.78 6.78 -16.75
C GLY A 152 -20.49 7.39 -17.31
N TRP A 153 -19.38 7.38 -16.55
CA TRP A 153 -18.08 7.85 -17.03
C TRP A 153 -17.52 6.94 -18.14
N ALA A 154 -17.95 5.68 -18.19
CA ALA A 154 -17.62 4.76 -19.26
C ALA A 154 -18.06 5.23 -20.65
N ALA A 155 -19.01 6.17 -20.71
CA ALA A 155 -19.45 6.81 -21.96
C ALA A 155 -18.51 7.93 -22.43
N ARG A 156 -17.41 8.23 -21.71
CA ARG A 156 -16.44 9.30 -22.03
C ARG A 156 -15.08 8.73 -22.46
N PRO A 157 -14.96 8.07 -23.63
CA PRO A 157 -13.77 7.31 -24.00
C PRO A 157 -12.50 8.18 -24.11
N ARG A 158 -12.60 9.43 -24.57
CA ARG A 158 -11.45 10.34 -24.67
C ARG A 158 -10.89 10.71 -23.29
N LEU A 159 -11.76 10.92 -22.31
CA LEU A 159 -11.35 11.20 -20.93
C LEU A 159 -10.65 9.98 -20.32
N LEU A 160 -11.23 8.79 -20.48
CA LEU A 160 -10.65 7.56 -19.95
C LEU A 160 -9.33 7.19 -20.61
N LEU A 161 -9.17 7.46 -21.91
CA LEU A 161 -7.89 7.35 -22.59
C LEU A 161 -6.84 8.28 -21.95
N ALA A 162 -7.17 9.56 -21.77
CA ALA A 162 -6.27 10.52 -21.15
C ALA A 162 -5.89 10.12 -19.72
N MET A 163 -6.87 9.69 -18.91
CA MET A 163 -6.63 9.19 -17.55
C MET A 163 -5.74 7.93 -17.55
N SER A 164 -5.96 7.00 -18.49
CA SER A 164 -5.14 5.80 -18.63
C SER A 164 -3.67 6.14 -18.88
N TRP A 165 -3.41 7.04 -19.84
CA TRP A 165 -2.05 7.51 -20.12
C TRP A 165 -1.45 8.30 -18.97
N ALA A 166 -2.22 9.13 -18.28
CA ALA A 166 -1.75 9.85 -17.09
C ALA A 166 -1.28 8.89 -16.00
N VAL A 167 -2.03 7.82 -15.71
CA VAL A 167 -1.66 6.79 -14.72
C VAL A 167 -0.38 6.08 -15.15
N MET A 168 -0.31 5.59 -16.40
CA MET A 168 0.87 4.87 -16.90
C MET A 168 2.13 5.75 -16.87
N ALA A 169 2.03 6.99 -17.35
CA ALA A 169 3.14 7.93 -17.38
C ALA A 169 3.63 8.27 -15.97
N PHE A 170 2.71 8.52 -15.04
CA PHE A 170 3.06 8.80 -13.65
C PHE A 170 3.76 7.61 -13.00
N GLU A 171 3.20 6.41 -13.12
CA GLU A 171 3.76 5.18 -12.53
C GLU A 171 5.18 4.88 -13.03
N LEU A 172 5.43 5.07 -14.34
CA LEU A 172 6.75 4.88 -14.95
C LEU A 172 7.73 6.01 -14.62
N ALA A 173 7.25 7.24 -14.46
CA ALA A 173 8.08 8.41 -14.11
C ALA A 173 8.37 8.52 -12.61
N PHE A 174 7.65 7.79 -11.75
CA PHE A 174 7.80 7.86 -10.29
C PHE A 174 9.24 7.73 -9.78
N PRO A 175 10.12 6.85 -10.32
CA PRO A 175 11.53 6.80 -9.91
C PRO A 175 12.27 8.13 -10.08
N LEU A 176 11.93 8.92 -11.10
CA LEU A 176 12.56 10.22 -11.36
C LEU A 176 12.26 11.24 -10.25
N THR A 177 11.21 11.02 -9.46
CA THR A 177 10.90 11.88 -8.32
C THR A 177 11.97 11.81 -7.22
N LEU A 178 12.78 10.73 -7.18
CA LEU A 178 13.89 10.60 -6.23
C LEU A 178 15.01 11.61 -6.48
N LEU A 179 15.08 12.24 -7.65
CA LEU A 179 16.13 13.21 -8.01
C LEU A 179 16.15 14.46 -7.14
N SER A 180 15.03 14.81 -6.49
CA SER A 180 15.01 15.91 -5.52
C SER A 180 13.92 15.72 -4.47
N ARG A 181 14.13 16.31 -3.28
CA ARG A 181 13.14 16.22 -2.20
C ARG A 181 11.77 16.82 -2.57
N PRO A 182 11.69 18.01 -3.21
CA PRO A 182 10.40 18.55 -3.63
C PRO A 182 9.69 17.66 -4.67
N ALA A 183 10.43 17.07 -5.62
CA ALA A 183 9.86 16.17 -6.61
C ALA A 183 9.29 14.89 -5.96
N LEU A 184 10.01 14.30 -5.01
CA LEU A 184 9.52 13.13 -4.28
C LEU A 184 8.25 13.45 -3.49
N ILE A 185 8.22 14.58 -2.78
CA ILE A 185 7.04 15.00 -2.03
C ILE A 185 5.84 15.20 -2.97
N ALA A 186 6.03 15.90 -4.10
CA ALA A 186 4.98 16.09 -5.10
C ALA A 186 4.49 14.75 -5.67
N GLY A 187 5.40 13.84 -6.00
CA GLY A 187 5.08 12.50 -6.46
C GLY A 187 4.27 11.70 -5.45
N LEU A 188 4.67 11.71 -4.18
CA LEU A 188 3.96 11.02 -3.10
C LEU A 188 2.56 11.61 -2.85
N VAL A 189 2.39 12.93 -2.98
CA VAL A 189 1.08 13.59 -2.90
C VAL A 189 0.18 13.16 -4.05
N VAL A 190 0.68 13.14 -5.29
CA VAL A 190 -0.07 12.66 -6.45
C VAL A 190 -0.47 11.19 -6.29
N ALA A 191 0.46 10.33 -5.84
CA ALA A 191 0.18 8.93 -5.56
C ALA A 191 -0.86 8.75 -4.43
N ALA A 192 -0.77 9.55 -3.37
CA ALA A 192 -1.73 9.52 -2.27
C ALA A 192 -3.12 9.95 -2.77
N ALA A 193 -3.21 11.01 -3.57
CA ALA A 193 -4.45 11.47 -4.18
C ALA A 193 -5.05 10.42 -5.12
N PHE A 194 -4.22 9.72 -5.89
CA PHE A 194 -4.66 8.60 -6.72
C PHE A 194 -5.24 7.45 -5.89
N HIS A 195 -4.55 7.02 -4.83
CA HIS A 195 -5.08 5.98 -3.94
C HIS A 195 -6.34 6.42 -3.19
N LEU A 196 -6.43 7.69 -2.80
CA LEU A 196 -7.64 8.25 -2.19
C LEU A 196 -8.80 8.27 -3.18
N ALA A 197 -8.57 8.69 -4.43
CA ALA A 197 -9.56 8.62 -5.48
C ALA A 197 -10.06 7.18 -5.68
N ASN A 198 -9.15 6.20 -5.70
CA ASN A 198 -9.55 4.79 -5.79
C ASN A 198 -10.35 4.30 -4.57
N ALA A 199 -10.02 4.76 -3.37
CA ALA A 199 -10.80 4.48 -2.16
C ALA A 199 -12.22 5.06 -2.26
N CYS A 200 -12.35 6.34 -2.63
CA CYS A 200 -13.63 7.03 -2.76
C CYS A 200 -14.49 6.52 -3.93
N LEU A 201 -13.88 6.21 -5.07
CA LEU A 201 -14.59 5.86 -6.30
C LEU A 201 -14.88 4.36 -6.41
N PHE A 202 -13.98 3.51 -5.90
CA PHE A 202 -14.05 2.05 -6.07
C PHE A 202 -14.08 1.29 -4.76
N GLY A 203 -14.13 1.95 -3.60
CA GLY A 203 -14.16 1.29 -2.29
C GLY A 203 -12.85 0.61 -1.91
N LEU A 204 -11.74 0.92 -2.60
CA LEU A 204 -10.42 0.31 -2.36
C LEU A 204 -9.70 0.91 -1.15
N ASN A 205 -10.39 1.03 -0.01
CA ASN A 205 -9.93 1.74 1.20
C ASN A 205 -8.60 1.21 1.74
N ARG A 206 -8.38 -0.12 1.66
CA ARG A 206 -7.17 -0.78 2.16
C ARG A 206 -5.89 -0.30 1.45
N PHE A 207 -5.99 -0.02 0.14
CA PHE A 207 -4.85 0.45 -0.65
C PHE A 207 -4.32 1.78 -0.12
N PHE A 208 -5.21 2.73 0.20
CA PHE A 208 -4.80 4.06 0.63
C PHE A 208 -3.89 4.01 1.87
N TRP A 209 -4.38 3.41 2.96
CA TRP A 209 -3.64 3.40 4.22
C TRP A 209 -2.36 2.55 4.16
N THR A 210 -2.42 1.40 3.49
CA THR A 210 -1.28 0.49 3.41
C THR A 210 -0.10 1.10 2.64
N TRP A 211 -0.38 1.81 1.55
CA TRP A 211 0.65 2.44 0.74
C TRP A 211 1.27 3.67 1.43
N LEU A 212 0.45 4.50 2.08
CA LEU A 212 0.93 5.64 2.87
C LEU A 212 1.85 5.20 4.02
N ALA A 213 1.61 4.03 4.60
CA ALA A 213 2.47 3.49 5.65
C ALA A 213 3.92 3.21 5.19
N ALA A 214 4.16 3.07 3.88
CA ALA A 214 5.50 2.89 3.31
C ALA A 214 6.19 4.21 2.92
N TYR A 215 5.50 5.35 2.95
CA TYR A 215 6.07 6.65 2.56
C TYR A 215 7.27 7.07 3.41
N PRO A 216 7.30 6.86 4.74
CA PRO A 216 8.48 7.19 5.52
C PRO A 216 9.72 6.41 5.07
N ALA A 217 9.55 5.18 4.56
CA ALA A 217 10.67 4.37 4.07
C ALA A 217 11.31 4.96 2.81
N ILE A 218 10.53 5.44 1.83
CA ILE A 218 11.10 6.05 0.62
C ILE A 218 11.71 7.44 0.88
N LEU A 219 11.12 8.21 1.80
CA LEU A 219 11.65 9.52 2.20
C LEU A 219 12.98 9.34 2.93
N TRP A 220 13.08 8.33 3.79
CA TRP A 220 14.34 7.96 4.42
C TRP A 220 15.36 7.44 3.42
N LEU A 221 14.95 6.59 2.47
CA LEU A 221 15.83 6.04 1.45
C LEU A 221 16.44 7.14 0.56
N GLN A 222 15.65 8.13 0.16
CA GLN A 222 16.14 9.27 -0.62
C GLN A 222 17.27 10.00 0.10
N ASP A 223 17.10 10.28 1.40
CA ASP A 223 18.11 10.94 2.25
C ASP A 223 19.42 10.12 2.38
N ARG A 224 19.45 8.86 1.91
CA ARG A 224 20.66 8.00 1.90
C ARG A 224 21.30 7.86 0.53
N LEU A 225 20.55 8.12 -0.54
CA LEU A 225 21.04 8.02 -1.92
C LEU A 225 21.61 9.34 -2.44
N PHE A 226 21.15 10.47 -1.87
CA PHE A 226 21.52 11.84 -2.25
C PHE A 226 21.88 12.64 -1.00
#